data_AF-A0A662YU80-F1
#
_entry.id   AF-A0A662YU80-F1
#
_cell.length_a   1.000
_cell.length_b   1.000
_cell.length_c   1.000
_cell.angle_alpha   90.00
_cell.angle_beta   90.00
_cell.angle_gamma   90.00
#
_symmetry.space_group_name_H-M   'P 1'
#
loop_
_entity.id
_entity.type
_entity.pdbx_description
1 polymer ?
#
loop_
_entity_poly.entity_id
_entity_poly.type
_entity_poly.pdbx_seq_one_letter_code
_entity_poly.pdbx_strand_id
1 'polypeptide(L)'
;MADDPQRNFRSIYYEKVGFRGVEEKKSLEILLKDVPLDVEKLCTFSQRFPLPSMYRILVWKVILGILPPHSESHCLVMSFREEQYQDVLHALQVMRFVQDTTPQVEVFLRMYQLESGKLPRRTGTNQLEPEDEEFLAIAKAMEEIVEGALDCYWLIKCFVNQFNTKYGDSVPHLKLPIPYRLE
;
A
#
# COMPACT_ATOMS: atom_id res chain seq x y z
N MET A 1 20.91 -9.47 -40.67
CA MET A 1 20.25 -9.27 -39.37
C MET A 1 18.85 -9.82 -39.54
N ALA A 2 18.61 -11.04 -39.07
CA ALA A 2 17.34 -11.72 -39.26
C ALA A 2 16.29 -11.07 -38.33
N ASP A 3 15.26 -10.49 -38.93
CA ASP A 3 14.01 -10.16 -38.23
C ASP A 3 13.46 -11.46 -37.65
N ASP A 4 13.30 -11.52 -36.33
CA ASP A 4 12.63 -12.62 -35.65
C ASP A 4 11.12 -12.56 -35.98
N PRO A 5 10.57 -13.44 -36.84
CA PRO A 5 9.18 -13.36 -37.31
C PRO A 5 8.17 -13.79 -36.23
N GLN A 6 8.67 -14.14 -35.04
CA GLN A 6 7.95 -14.71 -33.93
C GLN A 6 7.69 -13.71 -32.80
N ARG A 7 7.68 -12.41 -33.11
CA ARG A 7 7.17 -11.37 -32.20
C ARG A 7 5.65 -11.47 -32.11
N ASN A 8 5.21 -12.48 -31.37
CA ASN A 8 3.87 -12.89 -30.96
C ASN A 8 2.70 -12.30 -31.77
N PHE A 9 2.31 -12.95 -32.88
CA PHE A 9 0.98 -12.76 -33.50
C PHE A 9 -0.16 -12.74 -32.46
N ARG A 10 0.03 -13.50 -31.38
CA ARG A 10 -0.89 -13.62 -30.26
C ARG A 10 -1.00 -12.34 -29.42
N SER A 11 0.10 -11.62 -29.17
CA SER A 11 0.06 -10.35 -28.44
C SER A 11 -0.60 -9.25 -29.28
N ILE A 12 -0.30 -9.23 -30.58
CA ILE A 12 -0.94 -8.31 -31.55
C ILE A 12 -2.46 -8.57 -31.62
N TYR A 13 -2.88 -9.83 -31.62
CA TYR A 13 -4.31 -10.17 -31.60
C TYR A 13 -4.97 -9.66 -30.32
N TYR A 14 -4.40 -9.97 -29.15
CA TYR A 14 -4.94 -9.53 -27.86
C TYR A 14 -5.02 -8.00 -27.75
N GLU A 15 -4.01 -7.28 -28.23
CA GLU A 15 -4.02 -5.82 -28.25
C GLU A 15 -5.12 -5.28 -29.17
N LYS A 16 -5.28 -5.85 -30.37
CA LYS A 16 -6.34 -5.46 -31.32
C LYS A 16 -7.76 -5.74 -30.81
N VAL A 17 -7.94 -6.81 -30.04
CA VAL A 17 -9.25 -7.18 -29.46
C VAL A 17 -9.49 -6.59 -28.06
N GLY A 18 -8.62 -5.67 -27.60
CA GLY A 18 -8.80 -4.92 -26.34
C GLY A 18 -8.28 -5.63 -25.07
N PHE A 19 -7.70 -6.82 -25.20
CA PHE A 19 -7.07 -7.56 -24.10
C PHE A 19 -5.59 -7.14 -23.92
N ARG A 20 -5.35 -5.90 -23.50
CA ARG A 20 -4.00 -5.47 -23.08
C ARG A 20 -3.67 -6.11 -21.72
N GLY A 21 -2.41 -6.47 -21.46
CA GLY A 21 -2.01 -6.97 -20.13
C GLY A 21 -1.93 -8.50 -19.96
N VAL A 22 -2.28 -9.30 -20.98
CA VAL A 22 -2.34 -10.78 -20.85
C VAL A 22 -0.97 -11.40 -20.66
N GLU A 23 0.06 -10.89 -21.34
CA GLU A 23 1.43 -11.39 -21.19
C GLU A 23 2.06 -10.89 -19.88
N GLU A 24 1.72 -9.66 -19.47
CA GLU A 24 2.13 -9.04 -18.22
C GLU A 24 1.57 -9.80 -17.01
N LYS A 25 0.28 -10.17 -17.04
CA LYS A 25 -0.34 -11.01 -16.00
C LYS A 25 0.37 -12.35 -15.87
N LYS A 26 0.63 -13.04 -16.99
CA LYS A 26 1.35 -14.32 -16.98
C LYS A 26 2.77 -14.17 -16.43
N SER A 27 3.44 -13.09 -16.80
CA SER A 27 4.79 -12.79 -16.31
C SER A 27 4.80 -12.56 -14.80
N LEU A 28 3.82 -11.82 -14.27
CA LEU A 28 3.65 -11.66 -12.83
C LEU A 28 3.34 -12.98 -12.13
N GLU A 29 2.47 -13.82 -12.70
CA GLU A 29 2.16 -15.15 -12.16
C GLU A 29 3.35 -16.09 -12.13
N ILE A 30 4.33 -15.90 -13.01
CA ILE A 30 5.62 -16.62 -12.96
C ILE A 30 6.43 -16.11 -11.76
N LEU A 31 6.57 -14.80 -11.58
CA LEU A 31 7.28 -14.22 -10.44
C LEU A 31 6.67 -14.62 -9.09
N LEU A 32 5.34 -14.71 -9.02
CA LEU A 32 4.62 -15.10 -7.80
C LEU A 32 4.75 -16.59 -7.44
N LYS A 33 5.33 -17.41 -8.32
CA LYS A 33 5.62 -18.83 -8.04
C LYS A 33 7.02 -19.06 -7.47
N ASP A 34 7.90 -18.06 -7.49
CA ASP A 34 9.24 -18.15 -6.93
C ASP A 34 9.17 -18.32 -5.40
N VAL A 35 10.03 -19.17 -4.84
CA VAL A 35 10.17 -19.38 -3.39
C VAL A 35 11.66 -19.27 -3.04
N PRO A 36 12.10 -18.21 -2.32
CA PRO A 36 11.33 -17.03 -1.93
C PRO A 36 10.97 -16.11 -3.10
N LEU A 37 9.96 -15.25 -2.91
CA LEU A 37 9.60 -14.20 -3.88
C LEU A 37 10.77 -13.23 -4.10
N ASP A 38 11.07 -12.95 -5.36
CA ASP A 38 12.09 -11.98 -5.73
C ASP A 38 11.55 -10.54 -5.68
N VAL A 39 11.76 -9.86 -4.55
CA VAL A 39 11.26 -8.51 -4.28
C VAL A 39 11.81 -7.49 -5.29
N GLU A 40 13.04 -7.65 -5.76
CA GLU A 40 13.66 -6.74 -6.72
C GLU A 40 13.00 -6.87 -8.10
N LYS A 41 12.72 -8.11 -8.54
CA LYS A 41 11.95 -8.34 -9.76
C LYS A 41 10.52 -7.84 -9.65
N LEU A 42 9.85 -8.00 -8.49
CA LEU A 42 8.51 -7.46 -8.26
C LEU A 42 8.48 -5.92 -8.29
N CYS A 43 9.49 -5.27 -7.71
CA CYS A 43 9.67 -3.82 -7.83
C CYS A 43 9.86 -3.40 -9.29
N THR A 44 10.78 -4.06 -10.00
CA THR A 44 11.06 -3.78 -11.42
C THR A 44 9.82 -3.98 -12.29
N PHE A 45 9.04 -5.03 -12.04
CA PHE A 45 7.77 -5.27 -12.73
C PHE A 45 6.78 -4.13 -12.46
N SER A 46 6.62 -3.75 -11.19
CA SER A 46 5.67 -2.70 -10.75
C SER A 46 6.02 -1.30 -11.26
N GLN A 47 7.31 -1.04 -11.54
CA GLN A 47 7.76 0.21 -12.18
C GLN A 47 7.48 0.23 -13.69
N ARG A 48 7.47 -0.94 -14.35
CA ARG A 48 7.31 -1.04 -15.81
C ARG A 48 5.87 -1.26 -16.25
N PHE A 49 5.07 -1.94 -15.43
CA PHE A 49 3.74 -2.39 -15.79
C PHE A 49 2.74 -2.14 -14.65
N PRO A 50 1.48 -1.78 -14.96
CA PRO A 50 0.45 -1.68 -13.95
C PRO A 50 0.13 -3.05 -13.35
N LEU A 51 -0.03 -3.10 -12.03
CA LEU A 51 -0.39 -4.34 -11.33
C LEU A 51 -1.85 -4.73 -11.63
N PRO A 52 -2.12 -5.98 -12.04
CA PRO A 52 -3.48 -6.52 -12.11
C PRO A 52 -4.18 -6.40 -10.76
N SER A 53 -5.44 -5.96 -10.75
CA SER A 53 -6.16 -5.66 -9.50
C SER A 53 -6.17 -6.81 -8.50
N MET A 54 -6.34 -8.05 -8.97
CA MET A 54 -6.34 -9.25 -8.13
C MET A 54 -5.03 -9.51 -7.38
N TYR A 55 -3.89 -9.02 -7.89
CA TYR A 55 -2.57 -9.23 -7.27
C TYR A 55 -2.01 -7.99 -6.60
N ARG A 56 -2.66 -6.82 -6.76
CA ARG A 56 -2.16 -5.53 -6.28
C ARG A 56 -1.86 -5.56 -4.78
N ILE A 57 -2.82 -6.01 -3.98
CA ILE A 57 -2.71 -6.03 -2.51
C ILE A 57 -1.61 -6.98 -2.05
N LEU A 58 -1.51 -8.18 -2.65
CA LEU A 58 -0.44 -9.13 -2.33
C LEU A 58 0.94 -8.54 -2.64
N VAL A 59 1.13 -7.99 -3.84
CA VAL A 59 2.42 -7.43 -4.26
C VAL A 59 2.80 -6.22 -3.40
N TRP A 60 1.86 -5.34 -3.08
CA TRP A 60 2.11 -4.23 -2.16
C TRP A 60 2.49 -4.70 -0.77
N LYS A 61 1.81 -5.70 -0.20
CA LYS A 61 2.17 -6.28 1.09
C LYS A 61 3.60 -6.82 1.12
N VAL A 62 4.07 -7.46 0.04
CA VAL A 62 5.44 -7.98 -0.06
C VAL A 62 6.45 -6.84 -0.23
N ILE A 63 6.21 -5.90 -1.16
CA ILE A 63 7.14 -4.78 -1.44
C ILE A 63 7.28 -3.85 -0.23
N LEU A 64 6.20 -3.61 0.51
CA LEU A 64 6.19 -2.79 1.72
C LEU A 64 6.71 -3.54 2.97
N GLY A 65 7.04 -4.83 2.85
CA GLY A 65 7.57 -5.63 3.96
C GLY A 65 6.53 -5.98 5.02
N ILE A 66 5.24 -5.90 4.71
CA ILE A 66 4.15 -6.39 5.58
C ILE A 66 4.20 -7.92 5.62
N LEU A 67 4.37 -8.53 4.45
CA LEU A 67 4.56 -9.96 4.25
C LEU A 67 6.02 -10.27 3.88
N PRO A 68 6.60 -11.36 4.40
CA PRO A 68 7.93 -11.78 4.02
C PRO A 68 7.97 -12.34 2.58
N PRO A 69 9.15 -12.45 1.95
CA PRO A 69 9.29 -13.11 0.65
C PRO A 69 8.88 -14.60 0.63
N HIS A 70 8.90 -15.27 1.78
CA HIS A 70 8.53 -16.68 1.91
C HIS A 70 7.01 -16.80 2.06
N SER A 71 6.34 -17.26 1.00
CA SER A 71 4.87 -17.35 0.93
C SER A 71 4.25 -18.32 1.94
N GLU A 72 4.98 -19.36 2.33
CA GLU A 72 4.57 -20.31 3.38
C GLU A 72 4.30 -19.64 4.74
N SER A 73 5.02 -18.55 5.02
CA SER A 73 4.89 -17.81 6.29
C SER A 73 3.78 -16.75 6.23
N HIS A 74 3.14 -16.51 5.09
CA HIS A 74 2.18 -15.41 4.93
C HIS A 74 0.98 -15.54 5.87
N CYS A 75 0.40 -16.74 6.00
CA CYS A 75 -0.74 -16.96 6.89
C CYS A 75 -0.37 -16.66 8.36
N LEU A 76 0.78 -17.15 8.81
CA LEU A 76 1.26 -16.93 10.17
C LEU A 76 1.60 -15.45 10.44
N VAL A 77 2.28 -14.79 9.50
CA VAL A 77 2.57 -13.36 9.65
C VAL A 77 1.28 -12.55 9.67
N MET A 78 0.30 -12.86 8.82
CA MET A 78 -0.99 -12.16 8.84
C MET A 78 -1.76 -12.38 10.14
N SER A 79 -1.67 -13.55 10.78
CA SER A 79 -2.32 -13.74 12.09
C SER A 79 -1.71 -12.82 13.16
N PHE A 80 -0.39 -12.65 13.19
CA PHE A 80 0.25 -11.68 14.10
C PHE A 80 -0.14 -10.24 13.77
N ARG A 81 -0.30 -9.90 12.49
CA ARG A 81 -0.75 -8.56 12.06
C ARG A 81 -2.20 -8.29 12.46
N GLU A 82 -3.04 -9.32 12.42
CA GLU A 82 -4.43 -9.27 12.87
C GLU A 82 -4.52 -9.11 14.39
N GLU A 83 -3.78 -9.91 15.16
CA GLU A 83 -3.72 -9.78 16.62
C GLU A 83 -3.26 -8.38 17.03
N GLN A 84 -2.18 -7.88 16.45
CA GLN A 84 -1.69 -6.52 16.71
C GLN A 84 -2.73 -5.44 16.36
N TYR A 85 -3.43 -5.59 15.23
CA TYR A 85 -4.49 -4.67 14.84
C TYR A 85 -5.61 -4.64 15.88
N GLN A 86 -6.06 -5.81 16.34
CA GLN A 86 -7.13 -5.92 17.34
C GLN A 86 -6.70 -5.37 18.69
N ASP A 87 -5.48 -5.65 19.15
CA ASP A 87 -4.95 -5.15 20.42
C ASP A 87 -4.91 -3.62 20.46
N VAL A 88 -4.40 -2.99 19.39
CA VAL A 88 -4.31 -1.53 19.29
C VAL A 88 -5.71 -0.89 19.20
N LEU A 89 -6.61 -1.47 18.39
CA LEU A 89 -7.99 -1.01 18.30
C LEU A 89 -8.71 -1.10 19.65
N HIS A 90 -8.57 -2.24 20.32
CA HIS A 90 -9.18 -2.47 21.63
C HIS A 90 -8.64 -1.49 22.67
N ALA A 91 -7.32 -1.25 22.71
CA ALA A 91 -6.73 -0.27 23.61
C ALA A 91 -7.33 1.13 23.40
N LEU A 92 -7.51 1.57 22.15
CA LEU A 92 -8.14 2.86 21.85
C LEU A 92 -9.61 2.91 22.28
N GLN A 93 -10.37 1.82 22.13
CA GLN A 93 -11.75 1.73 22.60
C GLN A 93 -11.84 1.81 24.13
N VAL A 94 -11.01 1.04 24.85
CA VAL A 94 -10.92 1.04 26.32
C VAL A 94 -10.54 2.43 26.82
N MET A 95 -9.55 3.04 26.17
CA MET A 95 -9.16 4.40 26.50
C MET A 95 -10.31 5.37 26.19
N ARG A 96 -11.19 5.10 25.20
CA ARG A 96 -12.29 5.91 24.62
C ARG A 96 -11.88 6.93 23.55
N PHE A 97 -10.79 6.65 22.82
CA PHE A 97 -10.32 7.50 21.71
C PHE A 97 -11.12 7.26 20.43
N VAL A 98 -11.69 6.06 20.30
CA VAL A 98 -12.54 5.66 19.19
C VAL A 98 -13.81 5.02 19.74
N GLN A 99 -14.89 5.11 18.96
CA GLN A 99 -16.19 4.51 19.22
C GLN A 99 -16.70 3.88 17.92
N ASP A 100 -17.78 3.11 17.98
CA ASP A 100 -18.35 2.45 16.80
C ASP A 100 -18.84 3.45 15.72
N THR A 101 -19.07 4.71 16.11
CA THR A 101 -19.43 5.81 15.20
C THR A 101 -18.23 6.56 14.62
N THR A 102 -17.01 6.26 15.07
CA THR A 102 -15.80 6.93 14.58
C THR A 102 -15.52 6.48 13.14
N PRO A 103 -15.31 7.41 12.18
CA PRO A 103 -14.96 7.05 10.81
C PRO A 103 -13.71 6.18 10.74
N GLN A 104 -13.70 5.19 9.86
CA GLN A 104 -12.63 4.19 9.77
C GLN A 104 -11.25 4.82 9.54
N VAL A 105 -11.15 5.85 8.70
CA VAL A 105 -9.91 6.60 8.46
C VAL A 105 -9.38 7.32 9.71
N GLU A 106 -10.27 7.80 10.58
CA GLU A 106 -9.89 8.39 11.86
C GLU A 106 -9.43 7.32 12.85
N VAL A 107 -10.06 6.14 12.84
CA VAL A 107 -9.59 4.98 13.60
C VAL A 107 -8.15 4.64 13.20
N PHE A 108 -7.84 4.55 11.90
CA PHE A 108 -6.49 4.29 11.42
C PHE A 108 -5.48 5.33 11.89
N LEU A 109 -5.84 6.63 11.86
CA LEU A 109 -4.98 7.69 12.39
C LEU A 109 -4.68 7.47 13.88
N ARG A 110 -5.71 7.20 14.69
CA ARG A 110 -5.52 6.96 16.14
C ARG A 110 -4.66 5.73 16.42
N MET A 111 -4.83 4.66 15.63
CA MET A 111 -3.98 3.47 15.72
C MET A 111 -2.53 3.80 15.39
N TYR A 112 -2.27 4.53 14.31
CA TYR A 112 -0.92 4.98 13.93
C TYR A 112 -0.27 5.88 14.99
N GLN A 113 -1.02 6.83 15.55
CA GLN A 113 -0.55 7.71 16.63
C GLN A 113 -0.21 6.93 17.91
N LEU A 114 -1.01 5.93 18.27
CA LEU A 114 -0.74 5.10 19.45
C LEU A 114 0.55 4.29 19.27
N GLU A 115 0.72 3.61 18.15
CA GLU A 115 1.91 2.81 17.88
C GLU A 115 3.18 3.64 17.70
N SER A 116 3.07 4.87 17.19
CA SER A 116 4.21 5.80 17.06
C SER A 116 4.51 6.57 18.36
N GLY A 117 3.74 6.36 19.43
CA GLY A 117 3.91 7.06 20.71
C GLY A 117 3.54 8.54 20.65
N LYS A 118 2.79 8.97 19.63
CA LYS A 118 2.35 10.35 19.38
C LYS A 118 0.87 10.58 19.70
N LEU A 119 0.20 9.65 20.41
CA LEU A 119 -1.23 9.79 20.72
C LEU A 119 -1.49 11.06 21.55
N PRO A 120 -2.33 12.01 21.07
CA PRO A 120 -2.53 13.28 21.74
C PRO A 120 -3.28 13.09 23.06
N ARG A 121 -3.05 14.01 24.01
CA ARG A 121 -3.88 14.07 25.22
C ARG A 121 -5.27 14.55 24.84
N ARG A 122 -6.31 13.90 25.39
CA ARG A 122 -7.72 14.28 25.16
C ARG A 122 -8.07 15.73 25.42
N THR A 123 -7.32 16.39 26.31
CA THR A 123 -7.58 17.76 26.74
C THR A 123 -6.91 18.82 25.87
N GLY A 124 -6.15 18.40 24.85
CA GLY A 124 -5.53 19.31 23.88
C GLY A 124 -6.58 19.87 22.92
N THR A 125 -6.35 21.08 22.43
CA THR A 125 -7.04 21.63 21.26
C THR A 125 -7.03 20.60 20.13
N ASN A 126 -8.20 20.31 19.54
CA ASN A 126 -8.42 19.37 18.43
C ASN A 126 -7.71 19.75 17.11
N GLN A 127 -6.59 20.46 17.16
CA GLN A 127 -5.83 20.77 15.97
C GLN A 127 -5.07 19.51 15.55
N LEU A 128 -5.37 19.05 14.34
CA LEU A 128 -4.59 18.02 13.67
C LEU A 128 -3.26 18.66 13.28
N GLU A 129 -2.17 17.95 13.54
CA GLU A 129 -0.88 18.37 13.01
C GLU A 129 -0.86 18.16 11.49
N PRO A 130 -0.04 18.89 10.72
CA PRO A 130 0.04 18.71 9.27
C PRO A 130 0.32 17.25 8.85
N GLU A 131 1.16 16.54 9.61
CA GLU A 131 1.44 15.10 9.41
C GLU A 131 0.17 14.23 9.52
N ASP A 132 -0.75 14.60 10.42
CA ASP A 132 -2.01 13.88 10.62
C ASP A 132 -2.97 14.11 9.44
N GLU A 133 -3.00 15.32 8.88
CA GLU A 133 -3.81 15.64 7.70
C GLU A 133 -3.31 14.89 6.45
N GLU A 134 -1.98 14.83 6.26
CA GLU A 134 -1.35 14.03 5.20
C GLU A 134 -1.69 12.54 5.34
N PHE A 135 -1.59 12.00 6.56
CA PHE A 135 -1.97 10.62 6.84
C PHE A 135 -3.44 10.37 6.49
N LEU A 136 -4.36 11.25 6.91
CA LEU A 136 -5.79 11.11 6.61
C LEU A 136 -6.09 11.18 5.11
N ALA A 137 -5.38 12.03 4.37
CA ALA A 137 -5.53 12.11 2.91
C ALA A 137 -5.12 10.79 2.24
N ILE A 138 -4.00 10.20 2.67
CA ILE A 138 -3.54 8.88 2.19
C ILE A 138 -4.53 7.79 2.59
N ALA A 139 -5.03 7.82 3.83
CA ALA A 139 -5.97 6.82 4.34
C ALA A 139 -7.28 6.79 3.53
N LYS A 140 -7.84 7.96 3.23
CA LYS A 140 -9.04 8.09 2.38
C LYS A 140 -8.80 7.53 0.98
N ALA A 141 -7.64 7.83 0.38
CA ALA A 141 -7.31 7.30 -0.93
C ALA A 141 -7.11 5.77 -0.91
N MET A 142 -6.54 5.22 0.16
CA MET A 142 -6.30 3.78 0.29
C MET A 142 -7.60 3.00 0.52
N GLU A 143 -8.56 3.57 1.26
CA GLU A 143 -9.88 2.97 1.52
C GLU A 143 -10.68 2.72 0.22
N GLU A 144 -10.51 3.57 -0.79
CA GLU A 144 -11.14 3.40 -2.11
C GLU A 144 -10.49 2.27 -2.95
N ILE A 145 -9.27 1.85 -2.60
CA ILE A 145 -8.47 0.87 -3.37
C ILE A 145 -8.46 -0.51 -2.71
N VAL A 146 -8.45 -0.54 -1.38
CA VAL A 146 -8.20 -1.74 -0.59
C VAL A 146 -9.46 -2.17 0.14
N GLU A 147 -9.92 -3.38 -0.17
CA GLU A 147 -10.98 -4.02 0.59
C GLU A 147 -10.46 -4.54 1.93
N GLY A 148 -11.19 -4.25 3.02
CA GLY A 148 -10.89 -4.77 4.35
C GLY A 148 -10.00 -3.84 5.19
N ALA A 149 -10.41 -3.61 6.44
CA ALA A 149 -9.76 -2.65 7.32
C ALA A 149 -8.34 -3.06 7.74
N LEU A 150 -8.07 -4.35 7.91
CA LEU A 150 -6.77 -4.88 8.32
C LEU A 150 -5.68 -4.57 7.27
N ASP A 151 -5.91 -5.02 6.03
CA ASP A 151 -4.97 -4.79 4.92
C ASP A 151 -4.82 -3.29 4.64
N CYS A 152 -5.92 -2.53 4.66
CA CYS A 152 -5.90 -1.09 4.44
C CYS A 152 -5.01 -0.37 5.47
N TYR A 153 -5.20 -0.66 6.77
CA TYR A 153 -4.39 -0.08 7.84
C TYR A 153 -2.90 -0.36 7.67
N TRP A 154 -2.53 -1.63 7.46
CA TRP A 154 -1.13 -2.02 7.33
C TRP A 154 -0.47 -1.40 6.09
N LEU A 155 -1.19 -1.31 4.98
CA LEU A 155 -0.72 -0.64 3.77
C LEU A 155 -0.49 0.86 4.01
N ILE A 156 -1.43 1.57 4.64
CA ILE A 156 -1.28 2.99 4.97
C ILE A 156 -0.06 3.19 5.87
N LYS A 157 0.01 2.45 6.99
CA LYS A 157 1.08 2.54 7.98
C LYS A 157 2.45 2.33 7.34
N CYS A 158 2.62 1.25 6.58
CA CYS A 158 3.91 0.93 5.95
C CYS A 158 4.25 1.90 4.81
N PHE A 159 3.26 2.38 4.05
CA PHE A 159 3.46 3.39 3.02
C PHE A 159 3.94 4.72 3.62
N VAL A 160 3.25 5.24 4.64
CA VAL A 160 3.62 6.49 5.33
C VAL A 160 5.00 6.34 5.98
N ASN A 161 5.26 5.22 6.65
CA ASN A 161 6.57 4.97 7.24
C ASN A 161 7.68 4.93 6.18
N GLN A 162 7.46 4.25 5.05
CA GLN A 162 8.44 4.19 3.96
C GLN A 162 8.63 5.56 3.31
N PHE A 163 7.57 6.34 3.14
CA PHE A 163 7.64 7.71 2.63
C PHE A 163 8.55 8.58 3.51
N ASN A 164 8.32 8.56 4.83
CA ASN A 164 9.08 9.37 5.78
C ASN A 164 10.52 8.89 5.99
N THR A 165 10.75 7.57 5.98
CA THR A 165 12.09 7.01 6.26
C THR A 165 12.96 6.89 5.03
N LYS A 166 12.44 6.31 3.93
CA LYS A 166 13.22 6.03 2.71
C LYS A 166 13.29 7.25 1.80
N TYR A 167 12.23 8.06 1.76
CA TYR A 167 12.13 9.19 0.85
C TYR A 167 12.17 10.55 1.55
N GLY A 168 12.28 10.60 2.88
CA GLY A 168 12.31 11.85 3.66
C GLY A 168 13.34 12.87 3.17
N ASP A 169 14.54 12.41 2.77
CA ASP A 169 15.58 13.30 2.22
C ASP A 169 15.34 13.65 0.75
N SER A 170 14.58 12.85 0.00
CA SER A 170 14.36 13.04 -1.43
C SER A 170 13.16 13.94 -1.73
N VAL A 171 12.10 13.85 -0.92
CA VAL A 171 10.83 14.56 -1.12
C VAL A 171 11.01 16.09 -1.13
N PRO A 172 11.78 16.72 -0.22
CA PRO A 172 12.01 18.17 -0.26
C PRO A 172 12.69 18.66 -1.54
N HIS A 173 13.37 17.77 -2.27
CA HIS A 173 14.04 18.07 -3.53
C HIS A 173 13.16 17.83 -4.76
N LEU A 174 11.98 17.23 -4.59
CA LEU A 174 10.99 17.16 -5.65
C LEU A 174 10.43 18.57 -5.88
N LYS A 175 10.53 19.05 -7.13
CA LYS A 175 9.95 20.35 -7.49
C LYS A 175 8.44 20.25 -7.28
N LEU A 176 7.89 21.11 -6.43
CA LEU A 176 6.45 21.31 -6.34
C LEU A 176 5.92 21.56 -7.77
N PRO A 177 4.83 20.89 -8.19
CA PRO A 177 4.19 21.21 -9.45
C PRO A 177 3.94 22.72 -9.48
N ILE A 178 4.37 23.38 -10.56
CA ILE A 178 4.02 24.78 -10.81
C ILE A 178 2.50 24.85 -10.64
N PRO A 179 1.96 25.70 -9.74
CA PRO A 179 0.51 25.80 -9.59
C PRO A 179 -0.04 26.14 -10.96
N TYR A 180 -1.00 25.33 -11.44
CA TYR A 180 -1.74 25.63 -12.65
C TYR A 180 -2.22 27.08 -12.51
N ARG A 181 -1.61 27.99 -13.28
CA ARG A 181 -2.15 29.33 -13.48
C ARG A 181 -3.51 29.11 -14.10
N LEU A 182 -4.55 29.33 -13.30
CA LEU A 182 -5.85 29.69 -13.81
C LEU A 182 -5.67 31.12 -14.37
N GLU A 183 -5.41 31.20 -15.67
CA GLU A 183 -5.71 32.38 -16.48
C GLU A 183 -7.11 32.20 -17.10
#